data_AF-A0A967GD87-F1
#
_entry.id   AF-A0A967GD87-F1
#
_cell.length_a   1.000
_cell.length_b   1.000
_cell.length_c   1.000
_cell.angle_alpha   90.00
_cell.angle_beta   90.00
_cell.angle_gamma   90.00
#
_symmetry.space_group_name_H-M   'P 1'
#
loop_
_entity.id
_entity.type
_entity.pdbx_description
1 polymer ?
#
loop_
_entity_poly.entity_id
_entity_poly.type
_entity_poly.pdbx_seq_one_letter_code
_entity_poly.pdbx_strand_id
1 'polypeptide(L)' 'RRGGAPMIRVSVLYPYTEGARFDADYYANHHMALVRERFAEHGLVDIRVERGLVGPTPGSDPLYAGMG' A
#
# COMPACT_ATOMS: atom_id res chain seq x y z
N ARG A 1 3.36 -29.01 -17.68
CA ARG A 1 4.37 -27.95 -17.49
C ARG A 1 3.62 -26.69 -17.05
N ARG A 2 3.71 -26.26 -15.78
CA ARG A 2 3.02 -25.04 -15.32
C ARG A 2 3.90 -23.84 -15.64
N GLY A 3 3.53 -23.07 -16.66
CA GLY A 3 4.22 -21.83 -17.05
C GLY A 3 3.23 -20.68 -17.11
N GLY A 4 2.74 -20.25 -15.94
CA GLY A 4 2.07 -18.95 -15.84
C GLY A 4 3.12 -17.85 -15.95
N ALA A 5 2.75 -16.71 -16.52
CA ALA A 5 3.63 -15.53 -16.57
C ALA A 5 4.15 -15.21 -15.15
N PRO A 6 5.40 -14.75 -14.99
CA PRO A 6 5.95 -14.38 -13.70
C PRO A 6 5.08 -13.28 -13.05
N MET A 7 4.59 -13.56 -11.86
CA MET A 7 3.81 -12.60 -11.07
C MET A 7 4.77 -11.70 -10.29
N ILE A 8 4.51 -10.40 -10.32
CA ILE A 8 5.26 -9.41 -9.55
C ILE A 8 4.38 -8.79 -8.48
N ARG A 9 4.99 -8.29 -7.41
CA ARG A 9 4.36 -7.40 -6.44
C ARG A 9 5.11 -6.09 -6.46
N VAL A 10 4.39 -5.00 -6.71
CA VAL A 10 4.91 -3.63 -6.58
C VAL A 10 4.51 -3.15 -5.19
N SER A 11 5.44 -2.56 -4.45
CA SER A 11 5.18 -2.00 -3.13
C SER A 11 5.46 -0.50 -3.14
N VAL A 12 4.51 0.27 -2.65
CA VAL A 12 4.62 1.72 -2.45
C VAL A 12 4.63 1.97 -0.96
N LEU A 13 5.70 2.57 -0.44
CA LEU A 13 5.88 2.81 0.99
C LEU A 13 5.95 4.30 1.26
N TYR A 14 5.10 4.79 2.16
CA TYR A 14 5.08 6.20 2.57
C TYR A 14 5.78 6.32 3.93
N PRO A 15 7.00 6.88 3.99
CA PRO A 15 7.71 7.07 5.25
C PRO A 15 6.86 7.83 6.26
N TYR A 16 6.89 7.37 7.50
CA TYR A 16 6.29 8.15 8.58
C TYR A 16 7.12 9.42 8.82
N THR A 17 6.44 10.52 9.12
CA THR A 17 7.06 11.78 9.54
C THR A 17 6.14 12.37 10.60
N GLU A 18 6.71 12.78 11.72
CA GLU A 18 5.95 13.36 12.82
C GLU A 18 5.14 14.58 12.35
N GLY A 19 3.86 14.62 12.72
CA GLY A 19 2.93 15.69 12.32
C GLY A 19 2.46 15.65 10.86
N ALA A 20 2.97 14.75 10.01
CA ALA A 20 2.48 14.59 8.65
C ALA A 20 1.11 13.90 8.63
N ARG A 21 0.25 14.32 7.71
CA ARG A 21 -1.08 13.70 7.53
C ARG A 21 -1.00 12.55 6.52
N PHE A 22 -1.39 11.36 6.96
CA PHE A 22 -1.72 10.25 6.08
C PHE A 22 -3.17 9.83 6.31
N ASP A 23 -4.03 10.07 5.32
CA ASP A 23 -5.46 9.75 5.39
C ASP A 23 -5.69 8.33 4.85
N ALA A 24 -5.68 7.34 5.75
CA ALA A 24 -5.77 5.93 5.37
C ALA A 24 -7.13 5.57 4.76
N ASP A 25 -8.22 6.20 5.20
CA ASP A 25 -9.56 5.94 4.68
C ASP A 25 -9.73 6.47 3.25
N TYR A 26 -9.21 7.67 2.98
CA TYR A 26 -9.13 8.18 1.62
C TYR A 26 -8.24 7.29 0.74
N TYR A 27 -7.05 6.91 1.23
CA TYR A 27 -6.11 6.10 0.49
C TYR A 27 -6.72 4.75 0.08
N ALA A 28 -7.36 4.04 1.02
CA ALA A 28 -7.95 2.74 0.78
C ALA A 28 -9.20 2.78 -0.12
N ASN A 29 -10.09 3.77 0.08
CA ASN A 29 -11.42 3.75 -0.55
C ASN A 29 -11.52 4.59 -1.82
N HIS A 30 -10.70 5.63 -1.97
CA HIS A 30 -10.75 6.54 -3.12
C HIS A 30 -9.52 6.35 -3.99
N HIS A 31 -8.33 6.48 -3.41
CA HIS A 31 -7.10 6.42 -4.18
C HIS A 31 -6.87 5.03 -4.81
N MET A 32 -7.06 3.94 -4.04
CA MET A 32 -6.94 2.59 -4.59
C MET A 32 -8.03 2.22 -5.62
N ALA A 33 -9.21 2.86 -5.56
CA ALA A 33 -10.23 2.69 -6.60
C ALA A 33 -9.73 3.22 -7.95
N LEU A 34 -9.09 4.39 -7.94
CA LEU A 34 -8.46 4.96 -9.14
C LEU A 34 -7.29 4.09 -9.64
N VAL A 35 -6.43 3.58 -8.75
CA VAL A 35 -5.36 2.66 -9.14
C VAL A 35 -5.94 1.42 -9.82
N ARG A 36 -6.99 0.83 -9.26
CA ARG A 36 -7.66 -0.31 -9.88
C ARG A 36 -8.19 0.02 -11.26
N GLU A 37 -8.93 1.12 -11.40
CA GLU A 37 -9.49 1.56 -12.68
C GLU A 37 -8.41 1.73 -13.74
N ARG A 38 -7.28 2.36 -13.39
CA ARG A 38 -6.21 2.68 -14.35
C ARG A 38 -5.29 1.51 -14.67
N PHE A 39 -5.17 0.51 -13.80
CA PHE A 39 -4.21 -0.59 -13.98
C PHE A 39 -4.84 -1.98 -14.18
N ALA A 40 -6.16 -2.12 -14.07
CA ALA A 40 -6.85 -3.40 -14.31
C ALA A 40 -6.53 -3.98 -15.69
N GLU A 41 -6.60 -3.17 -16.75
CA GLU A 41 -6.29 -3.60 -18.13
C GLU A 41 -4.81 -3.93 -18.34
N HIS A 42 -3.94 -3.47 -17.44
CA HIS A 42 -2.49 -3.71 -17.47
C HIS A 42 -2.06 -4.92 -16.61
N GLY A 43 -3.02 -5.71 -16.11
CA GLY A 43 -2.75 -6.95 -15.39
C GLY A 43 -2.67 -6.81 -13.86
N LEU A 44 -3.26 -5.75 -13.30
CA LEU A 44 -3.43 -5.66 -11.84
C LEU A 44 -4.43 -6.69 -11.35
N VAL A 45 -3.94 -7.68 -10.59
CA VAL A 45 -4.75 -8.81 -10.10
C VAL A 45 -5.15 -8.69 -8.63
N ASP A 46 -4.39 -7.97 -7.80
CA ASP A 46 -4.67 -7.76 -6.38
C ASP A 46 -4.17 -6.38 -5.92
N ILE A 47 -4.79 -5.84 -4.87
CA ILE A 47 -4.36 -4.63 -4.16
C ILE A 47 -4.43 -4.91 -2.66
N ARG A 48 -3.39 -4.55 -1.92
CA ARG A 48 -3.37 -4.60 -0.46
C ARG A 48 -3.04 -3.22 0.06
N VAL A 49 -3.65 -2.84 1.17
CA VAL A 49 -3.34 -1.58 1.86
C VAL A 49 -3.08 -1.92 3.31
N GLU A 50 -1.97 -1.42 3.84
CA GLU A 50 -1.60 -1.57 5.23
C GLU A 50 -1.36 -0.17 5.83
N ARG A 51 -1.81 0.02 7.07
CA ARG A 51 -1.60 1.26 7.83
C ARG A 51 -0.56 1.01 8.90
N GLY A 52 0.43 1.89 9.00
CA GLY A 52 1.39 1.88 10.10
C GLY A 52 0.69 2.16 11.43
N LEU A 53 0.88 1.28 12.42
CA LEU A 53 0.30 1.44 13.75
C LEU A 53 1.36 1.82 14.78
N VAL A 54 2.44 1.04 14.84
CA VAL A 54 3.56 1.18 15.77
C VAL A 54 4.84 0.66 15.12
N GLY A 55 6.00 1.02 15.67
CA GLY A 55 7.30 0.53 15.25
C GLY A 55 7.74 -0.77 15.95
N PRO A 56 9.00 -1.18 15.77
CA PRO A 56 9.51 -2.48 16.24
C PRO A 56 9.74 -2.56 17.76
N THR A 57 9.69 -1.44 18.48
CA THR A 57 9.88 -1.38 19.94
C THR A 57 8.68 -0.76 20.64
N PRO A 58 8.45 -1.05 21.94
CA PRO A 58 7.33 -0.47 22.69
C PRO A 58 7.32 1.06 22.62
N GLY A 59 6.20 1.64 22.18
CA GLY A 59 6.01 3.09 22.08
C GLY A 59 6.69 3.78 20.89
N SER A 60 7.37 3.03 20.00
CA SER A 60 7.96 3.62 18.79
C SER A 60 6.91 3.88 17.70
N ASP A 61 7.13 4.95 16.94
CA ASP A 61 6.37 5.26 15.72
C ASP A 61 6.63 4.23 14.62
N PRO A 62 5.68 4.01 13.69
CA PRO A 62 5.90 3.11 12.56
C PRO A 62 6.96 3.67 11.61
N LEU A 63 7.66 2.80 10.87
CA LEU A 63 8.60 3.23 9.82
C LEU A 63 7.88 3.88 8.63
N TYR A 64 6.66 3.41 8.33
CA TYR A 64 5.82 3.89 7.25
C TYR A 64 4.43 4.23 7.77
N ALA A 65 3.88 5.38 7.37
CA ALA A 65 2.52 5.78 7.73
C ALA A 65 1.47 4.88 7.05
N GLY A 66 1.76 4.40 5.84
CA GLY A 66 0.97 3.43 5.12
C GLY A 66 1.73 2.84 3.92
N MET A 67 1.20 1.76 3.38
CA MET A 67 1.75 1.09 2.20
C MET A 67 0.67 0.42 1.34
N GLY A 68 0.98 0.26 0.05
CA GLY A 68 0.13 -0.33 -0.98
C GLY A 68 0.89 -1.25 -1.93
#